data_AF-A0A6A4I6K1-F1
#
_entry.id   AF-A0A6A4I6K1-F1
#
_cell.length_a   1.000
_cell.length_b   1.000
_cell.length_c   1.000
_cell.angle_alpha   90.00
_cell.angle_beta   90.00
_cell.angle_gamma   90.00
#
_symmetry.space_group_name_H-M   'P 1'
#
loop_
_entity.id
_entity.type
_entity.pdbx_description
1 polymer ?
#
loop_
_entity_poly.entity_id
_entity_poly.type
_entity_poly.pdbx_seq_one_letter_code
_entity_poly.pdbx_strand_id
1 'polypeptide(L)'
;MIRQIFHSFGKVEAFLSAPKLRRVELSNAFLLEFLVLPVEQLISLKVNDDETDFDPVMFVDILPRCKQLVSLEISLPPEGFIGFSTRLSILLPTLRSLEVTCYNAADNILRCITTPLLERLSIRYYYNRDLDGLVVDMTAFQQRSSTALLSLVFYPSITANRGHKVTEKVIAILLQELTLNGYPNYHRTENKGCLPQWICVQGYDPFAVVVGW
;
A
#
# COMPACT_ATOMS: atom_id res chain seq x y z
N MET A 1 -6.10 23.08 -10.38
CA MET A 1 -5.73 21.72 -10.80
C MET A 1 -5.30 21.81 -12.25
N ILE A 2 -4.00 21.75 -12.54
CA ILE A 2 -3.50 21.83 -13.91
C ILE A 2 -3.45 20.40 -14.45
N ARG A 3 -4.24 20.11 -15.50
CA ARG A 3 -4.12 18.89 -16.30
C ARG A 3 -3.35 19.26 -17.57
N GLN A 4 -2.14 18.74 -17.75
CA GLN A 4 -1.37 18.86 -18.98
C GLN A 4 -1.31 17.48 -19.65
N ILE A 5 -1.59 17.44 -20.96
CA ILE A 5 -1.48 16.26 -21.80
C ILE A 5 -0.18 16.41 -22.58
N PHE A 6 0.73 15.45 -22.45
CA PHE A 6 2.02 15.45 -23.14
C PHE A 6 2.03 14.39 -24.25
N HIS A 7 2.33 14.80 -25.47
CA HIS A 7 2.64 13.91 -26.61
C HIS A 7 4.01 14.31 -27.19
N SER A 8 5.11 13.73 -26.68
CA SER A 8 6.40 13.63 -27.41
C SER A 8 7.40 12.74 -26.68
N PHE A 9 8.04 11.82 -27.41
CA PHE A 9 9.08 10.90 -26.91
C PHE A 9 10.37 11.64 -26.56
N GLY A 10 10.51 11.98 -25.28
CA GLY A 10 11.69 12.55 -24.63
C GLY A 10 11.36 12.82 -23.17
N LYS A 11 12.34 12.81 -22.25
CA LYS A 11 12.07 13.19 -20.86
C LYS A 11 11.52 14.62 -20.84
N VAL A 12 10.28 14.77 -20.42
CA VAL A 12 9.59 16.04 -20.36
C VAL A 12 10.01 16.74 -19.08
N GLU A 13 10.84 17.78 -19.23
CA GLU A 13 11.31 18.65 -18.15
C GLU A 13 10.24 19.64 -17.65
N ALA A 14 8.96 19.41 -17.95
CA ALA A 14 7.87 20.35 -17.69
C ALA A 14 7.74 20.77 -16.21
N PHE A 15 8.24 19.94 -15.28
CA PHE A 15 8.16 20.21 -13.85
C PHE A 15 9.43 20.78 -13.23
N LEU A 16 10.53 20.90 -13.99
CA LEU A 16 11.77 21.53 -13.49
C LEU A 16 11.57 23.01 -13.13
N SER A 17 10.68 23.69 -13.85
CA SER A 17 10.31 25.09 -13.58
C SER A 17 9.26 25.25 -12.46
N ALA A 18 8.82 24.15 -11.84
CA ALA A 18 7.78 24.13 -10.81
C ALA A 18 8.34 23.73 -9.42
N PRO A 19 9.19 24.54 -8.77
CA PRO A 19 9.80 24.25 -7.47
C PRO A 19 8.82 24.28 -6.28
N LYS A 20 7.51 24.38 -6.55
CA LYS A 20 6.45 24.32 -5.55
C LYS A 20 5.52 23.11 -5.76
N LEU A 21 5.80 22.27 -6.77
CA LEU A 21 5.02 21.09 -7.05
C LEU A 21 5.30 20.03 -5.99
N ARG A 22 4.34 19.84 -5.08
CA ARG A 22 4.44 18.90 -3.95
C ARG A 22 3.53 17.68 -4.09
N ARG A 23 2.60 17.70 -5.05
CA ARG A 23 1.59 16.66 -5.25
C ARG A 23 1.50 16.33 -6.72
N VAL A 24 1.57 15.05 -7.05
CA VAL A 24 1.48 14.55 -8.41
C VAL A 24 0.51 13.39 -8.44
N GLU A 25 -0.42 13.41 -9.39
CA GLU A 25 -1.31 12.32 -9.71
C GLU A 25 -1.08 11.93 -11.17
N LEU A 26 -0.72 10.69 -11.39
CA LEU A 26 -0.49 10.10 -12.70
C LEU A 26 -1.60 9.08 -12.96
N SER A 27 -2.17 9.14 -14.16
CA SER A 27 -3.15 8.16 -14.65
C SER A 27 -2.50 6.91 -15.22
N ASN A 28 -1.16 6.89 -15.31
CA ASN A 28 -0.41 5.74 -15.77
C ASN A 28 1.02 5.77 -15.16
N ALA A 29 1.56 4.61 -14.77
CA ALA A 29 2.89 4.51 -14.20
C ALA A 29 4.02 4.74 -15.21
N PHE A 30 3.82 4.47 -16.52
CA PHE A 30 4.86 4.72 -17.53
C PHE A 30 5.32 6.18 -17.54
N LEU A 31 4.43 7.11 -17.15
CA LEU A 31 4.74 8.53 -17.05
C LEU A 31 5.86 8.83 -16.05
N LEU A 32 6.14 7.93 -15.09
CA LEU A 32 7.28 8.07 -14.17
C LEU A 32 8.63 8.04 -14.88
N GLU A 33 8.76 7.36 -16.02
CA GLU A 33 10.01 7.33 -16.79
C GLU A 33 10.21 8.60 -17.61
N PHE A 34 9.11 9.18 -18.10
CA PHE A 34 9.14 10.33 -19.00
C PHE A 34 9.14 11.67 -18.24
N LEU A 35 8.55 11.74 -17.06
CA LEU A 35 8.44 12.98 -16.31
C LEU A 35 9.64 13.18 -15.38
N VAL A 36 10.32 14.32 -15.52
CA VAL A 36 11.32 14.73 -14.54
C VAL A 36 10.60 15.31 -13.32
N LEU A 37 10.22 14.44 -12.38
CA LEU A 37 9.56 14.84 -11.15
C LEU A 37 10.55 15.53 -10.20
N PRO A 38 10.12 16.58 -9.47
CA PRO A 38 10.92 17.20 -8.43
C PRO A 38 10.85 16.32 -7.15
N VAL A 39 11.49 15.16 -7.20
CA VAL A 39 11.40 14.09 -6.20
C VAL A 39 11.82 14.54 -4.80
N GLU A 40 12.70 15.54 -4.70
CA GLU A 40 13.20 16.07 -3.44
C GLU A 40 12.15 16.86 -2.65
N GLN A 41 11.13 17.42 -3.31
CA GLN A 41 10.06 18.21 -2.66
C GLN A 41 8.68 17.53 -2.73
N LEU A 42 8.61 16.35 -3.35
CA LEU A 42 7.37 15.63 -3.55
C LEU A 42 6.86 15.06 -2.23
N ILE A 43 5.67 15.49 -1.82
CA ILE A 43 5.02 15.10 -0.56
C ILE A 43 3.94 14.04 -0.81
N SER A 44 3.29 14.09 -1.97
CA SER A 44 2.22 13.16 -2.34
C SER A 44 2.40 12.67 -3.77
N LEU A 45 2.34 11.35 -3.95
CA LEU A 45 2.34 10.72 -5.26
C LEU A 45 1.16 9.75 -5.32
N LYS A 46 0.37 9.90 -6.37
CA LYS A 46 -0.69 8.95 -6.72
C LYS A 46 -0.43 8.44 -8.12
N VAL A 47 -0.38 7.13 -8.28
CA VAL A 47 -0.22 6.47 -9.57
C VAL A 47 -1.36 5.49 -9.72
N ASN A 48 -2.25 5.77 -10.66
CA ASN A 48 -3.22 4.80 -11.11
C ASN A 48 -2.67 4.18 -12.39
N ASP A 49 -2.74 2.87 -12.51
CA ASP A 49 -2.41 2.21 -13.76
C ASP A 49 -3.49 1.18 -14.09
N ASP A 50 -4.05 1.31 -15.29
CA ASP A 50 -5.03 0.40 -15.87
C ASP A 50 -4.46 -0.36 -17.08
N GLU A 51 -3.19 -0.15 -17.44
CA GLU A 51 -2.54 -0.78 -18.59
C GLU A 51 -1.85 -2.11 -18.23
N THR A 52 -1.83 -3.04 -19.18
CA THR A 52 -1.31 -4.41 -18.97
C THR A 52 0.22 -4.50 -18.98
N ASP A 53 0.90 -3.46 -19.48
CA ASP A 53 2.35 -3.49 -19.78
C ASP A 53 3.16 -2.74 -18.71
N PHE A 54 2.78 -2.93 -17.44
CA PHE A 54 3.43 -2.29 -16.31
C PHE A 54 4.78 -2.94 -15.99
N ASP A 55 5.84 -2.13 -15.97
CA ASP A 55 7.16 -2.53 -15.47
C ASP A 55 7.38 -2.03 -14.03
N PRO A 56 7.51 -2.91 -13.02
CA PRO A 56 7.78 -2.50 -11.64
C PRO A 56 9.12 -1.78 -11.48
N VAL A 57 10.06 -1.93 -12.42
CA VAL A 57 11.37 -1.26 -12.39
C VAL A 57 11.22 0.26 -12.33
N MET A 58 10.15 0.83 -12.91
CA MET A 58 9.86 2.26 -12.88
C MET A 58 9.74 2.81 -11.45
N PHE A 59 9.14 2.04 -10.53
CA PHE A 59 9.03 2.42 -9.12
C PHE A 59 10.35 2.29 -8.38
N VAL A 60 11.19 1.32 -8.77
CA VAL A 60 12.50 1.08 -8.16
C VAL A 60 13.42 2.27 -8.39
N ASP A 61 13.32 2.95 -9.52
CA ASP A 61 14.18 4.09 -9.84
C ASP A 61 13.68 5.40 -9.20
N ILE A 62 12.36 5.61 -9.13
CA ILE A 62 11.78 6.86 -8.68
C ILE A 62 11.53 6.89 -7.18
N LEU A 63 10.89 5.87 -6.61
CA LEU A 63 10.45 5.90 -5.21
C LEU A 63 11.60 6.11 -4.21
N PRO A 64 12.78 5.47 -4.34
CA PRO A 64 13.87 5.69 -3.40
C PRO A 64 14.38 7.14 -3.36
N ARG A 65 14.12 7.94 -4.41
CA ARG A 65 14.52 9.34 -4.50
C ARG A 65 13.51 10.28 -3.84
N CYS A 66 12.26 9.84 -3.65
CA CYS A 66 11.19 10.59 -3.03
C CYS A 66 11.32 10.62 -1.49
N LYS A 67 12.42 11.17 -0.97
CA LYS A 67 12.76 11.14 0.47
C LYS A 67 11.83 11.95 1.37
N GLN A 68 11.04 12.87 0.81
CA GLN A 68 10.06 13.68 1.54
C GLN A 68 8.61 13.19 1.34
N LEU A 69 8.42 12.04 0.68
CA LEU A 69 7.10 11.51 0.39
C LEU A 69 6.39 11.14 1.68
N VAL A 70 5.21 11.73 1.91
CA VAL A 70 4.37 11.50 3.10
C VAL A 70 3.16 10.62 2.74
N SER A 71 2.65 10.74 1.51
CA SER A 71 1.50 9.99 1.02
C SER A 71 1.80 9.32 -0.32
N LEU A 72 1.52 8.03 -0.41
CA LEU A 72 1.68 7.23 -1.63
C LEU A 72 0.40 6.43 -1.87
N GLU A 73 -0.15 6.55 -3.08
CA GLU A 73 -1.25 5.72 -3.56
C GLU A 73 -0.83 5.06 -4.87
N ILE A 74 -0.91 3.73 -4.92
CA ILE A 74 -0.54 2.93 -6.09
C ILE A 74 -1.68 1.99 -6.42
N SER A 75 -2.21 2.11 -7.63
CA SER A 75 -3.07 1.09 -8.22
C SER A 75 -2.31 0.36 -9.32
N LEU A 76 -2.04 -0.92 -9.07
CA LEU A 76 -1.35 -1.82 -10.00
C LEU A 76 -2.38 -2.42 -10.99
N PRO A 77 -1.99 -2.81 -12.21
CA PRO A 77 -2.93 -3.42 -13.13
C PRO A 77 -3.33 -4.85 -12.73
N PRO A 78 -4.49 -5.35 -13.22
CA PRO A 78 -5.03 -6.65 -12.84
C PRO A 78 -4.33 -7.86 -13.49
N GLU A 79 -3.73 -7.68 -14.67
CA GLU A 79 -3.20 -8.76 -15.50
C GLU A 79 -1.81 -8.38 -16.06
N GLY A 80 -1.00 -9.37 -16.42
CA GLY A 80 0.31 -9.17 -17.06
C GLY A 80 1.44 -8.75 -16.12
N PHE A 81 1.13 -8.36 -14.90
CA PHE A 81 2.12 -7.90 -13.95
C PHE A 81 2.92 -9.05 -13.33
N ILE A 82 4.24 -9.00 -13.49
CA ILE A 82 5.18 -9.86 -12.77
C ILE A 82 5.52 -9.11 -11.49
N GLY A 83 4.88 -9.50 -10.38
CA GLY A 83 4.96 -8.85 -9.08
C GLY A 83 6.33 -8.35 -8.60
N PHE A 84 6.33 -7.52 -7.56
CA PHE A 84 7.57 -6.99 -7.00
C PHE A 84 8.47 -8.11 -6.46
N SER A 85 9.71 -8.14 -6.96
CA SER A 85 10.74 -9.05 -6.46
C SER A 85 11.08 -8.73 -5.01
N THR A 86 11.18 -9.76 -4.17
CA THR A 86 11.62 -9.64 -2.77
C THR A 86 13.07 -9.18 -2.62
N ARG A 87 13.85 -9.18 -3.72
CA ARG A 87 15.22 -8.65 -3.76
C ARG A 87 15.26 -7.12 -3.87
N LEU A 88 14.15 -6.50 -4.23
CA LEU A 88 14.03 -5.05 -4.30
C LEU A 88 13.86 -4.50 -2.88
N SER A 89 14.53 -3.38 -2.62
CA SER A 89 14.46 -2.70 -1.33
C SER A 89 14.27 -1.20 -1.55
N ILE A 90 13.06 -0.72 -1.29
CA ILE A 90 12.64 0.67 -1.45
C ILE A 90 12.43 1.26 -0.06
N LEU A 91 13.32 2.19 0.34
CA LEU A 91 13.21 2.90 1.61
C LEU A 91 12.50 4.24 1.42
N LEU A 92 11.35 4.40 2.09
CA LEU A 92 10.56 5.62 2.13
C LEU A 92 10.47 6.14 3.58
N PRO A 93 11.48 6.90 4.04
CA PRO A 93 11.68 7.16 5.47
C PRO A 93 10.63 8.09 6.09
N THR A 94 9.93 8.90 5.28
CA THR A 94 8.94 9.88 5.73
C THR A 94 7.49 9.46 5.47
N LEU A 95 7.28 8.30 4.86
CA LEU A 95 5.95 7.89 4.43
C LEU A 95 5.06 7.60 5.64
N ARG A 96 3.92 8.27 5.71
CA ARG A 96 2.92 8.14 6.79
C ARG A 96 1.63 7.51 6.32
N SER A 97 1.30 7.64 5.04
CA SER A 97 0.09 7.08 4.46
C SER A 97 0.43 6.30 3.18
N LEU A 98 -0.02 5.05 3.13
CA LEU A 98 0.13 4.17 1.99
C LEU A 98 -1.22 3.55 1.62
N GLU A 99 -1.63 3.73 0.37
CA GLU A 99 -2.76 3.03 -0.23
C GLU A 99 -2.28 2.18 -1.40
N VAL A 100 -2.62 0.88 -1.38
CA VAL A 100 -2.20 -0.07 -2.42
C VAL A 100 -3.41 -0.85 -2.90
N THR A 101 -3.59 -0.88 -4.22
CA THR A 101 -4.48 -1.84 -4.87
C THR A 101 -3.65 -3.03 -5.35
N CYS A 102 -4.02 -4.22 -4.85
CA CYS A 102 -3.38 -5.49 -5.14
C CYS A 102 -4.39 -6.45 -5.77
N TYR A 103 -4.00 -7.09 -6.87
CA TYR A 103 -4.79 -8.14 -7.50
C TYR A 103 -4.33 -9.52 -7.04
N ASN A 104 -3.03 -9.74 -6.84
CA ASN A 104 -2.47 -10.98 -6.28
C ASN A 104 -1.56 -10.66 -5.08
N ALA A 105 -1.31 -11.66 -4.22
CA ALA A 105 -0.31 -11.56 -3.18
C ALA A 105 1.10 -11.40 -3.77
N ALA A 106 1.45 -12.12 -4.84
CA ALA A 106 2.78 -11.99 -5.46
C ALA A 106 3.10 -10.55 -5.92
N ASP A 107 2.06 -9.76 -6.17
CA ASP A 107 2.09 -8.46 -6.83
C ASP A 107 2.11 -7.28 -5.86
N ASN A 108 2.02 -7.52 -4.55
CA ASN A 108 1.95 -6.39 -3.63
C ASN A 108 3.31 -5.69 -3.48
N ILE A 109 3.29 -4.35 -3.45
CA ILE A 109 4.49 -3.55 -3.22
C ILE A 109 5.04 -3.70 -1.79
N LEU A 110 4.23 -4.20 -0.85
CA LEU A 110 4.63 -4.39 0.55
C LEU A 110 5.83 -5.34 0.66
N ARG A 111 6.10 -6.18 -0.34
CA ARG A 111 7.27 -7.08 -0.37
C ARG A 111 8.61 -6.36 -0.44
N CYS A 112 8.66 -5.18 -1.05
CA CYS A 112 9.91 -4.47 -1.32
C CYS A 112 10.04 -3.14 -0.59
N ILE A 113 8.97 -2.58 -0.03
CA ILE A 113 9.05 -1.30 0.69
C ILE A 113 9.43 -1.48 2.16
N THR A 114 10.07 -0.44 2.68
CA THR A 114 10.36 -0.22 4.10
C THR A 114 9.97 1.21 4.46
N THR A 115 9.06 1.36 5.42
CA THR A 115 8.42 2.64 5.76
C THR A 115 8.33 2.79 7.29
N PRO A 116 9.42 3.25 7.95
CA PRO A 116 9.49 3.22 9.41
C PRO A 116 8.48 4.12 10.14
N LEU A 117 7.96 5.13 9.45
CA LEU A 117 7.01 6.10 10.00
C LEU A 117 5.58 5.89 9.49
N LEU A 118 5.25 4.70 8.97
CA LEU A 118 3.93 4.47 8.41
C LEU A 118 2.86 4.47 9.51
N GLU A 119 1.89 5.36 9.38
CA GLU A 119 0.80 5.48 10.34
C GLU A 119 -0.48 4.86 9.78
N ARG A 120 -0.68 4.92 8.46
CA ARG A 120 -1.90 4.46 7.80
C ARG A 120 -1.59 3.57 6.61
N LEU A 121 -2.18 2.38 6.61
CA LEU A 121 -2.10 1.42 5.52
C LEU A 121 -3.51 1.11 5.03
N SER A 122 -3.76 1.33 3.74
CA SER A 122 -4.99 0.96 3.05
C SER A 122 -4.67 -0.07 1.98
N ILE A 123 -5.34 -1.22 1.99
CA ILE A 123 -5.13 -2.30 1.02
C ILE A 123 -6.46 -2.64 0.38
N ARG A 124 -6.54 -2.49 -0.95
CA ARG A 124 -7.64 -2.99 -1.77
C ARG A 124 -7.21 -4.29 -2.42
N TYR A 125 -7.87 -5.40 -2.09
CA TYR A 125 -7.44 -6.73 -2.51
C TYR A 125 -8.50 -7.41 -3.39
N TYR A 126 -8.26 -7.48 -4.70
CA TYR A 126 -9.28 -7.86 -5.68
C TYR A 126 -9.43 -9.37 -5.96
N TYR A 127 -8.36 -10.17 -5.91
CA TYR A 127 -8.49 -11.62 -6.03
C TYR A 127 -8.16 -12.33 -4.72
N ASN A 128 -9.18 -12.89 -4.06
CA ASN A 128 -9.07 -13.66 -2.83
C ASN A 128 -8.49 -15.08 -3.05
N ARG A 129 -7.46 -15.23 -3.88
CA ARG A 129 -6.84 -16.53 -4.15
C ARG A 129 -5.75 -16.87 -3.14
N ASP A 130 -4.98 -15.88 -2.69
CA ASP A 130 -3.82 -16.10 -1.83
C ASP A 130 -3.72 -15.10 -0.67
N LEU A 131 -4.71 -15.11 0.22
CA LEU A 131 -4.62 -14.31 1.44
C LEU A 131 -3.49 -14.76 2.37
N ASP A 132 -3.07 -16.02 2.32
CA ASP A 132 -1.93 -16.50 3.12
C ASP A 132 -0.64 -15.79 2.70
N GLY A 133 -0.38 -15.71 1.40
CA GLY A 133 0.74 -14.95 0.85
C GLY A 133 0.70 -13.48 1.27
N LEU A 134 -0.47 -12.83 1.21
CA LEU A 134 -0.60 -11.44 1.66
C LEU A 134 -0.29 -11.27 3.14
N VAL A 135 -0.78 -12.18 4.01
CA VAL A 135 -0.46 -12.15 5.45
C VAL A 135 1.04 -12.27 5.67
N VAL A 136 1.71 -13.21 4.99
CA VAL A 136 3.17 -13.39 5.07
C VAL A 136 3.92 -12.13 4.64
N ASP A 137 3.51 -11.51 3.54
CA ASP A 137 4.14 -10.30 3.03
C ASP A 137 3.90 -9.10 3.95
N MET A 138 2.71 -8.99 4.56
CA MET A 138 2.42 -7.98 5.58
C MET A 138 3.27 -8.18 6.83
N THR A 139 3.40 -9.41 7.34
CA THR A 139 4.28 -9.72 8.47
C THR A 139 5.72 -9.32 8.17
N ALA A 140 6.22 -9.68 6.97
CA ALA A 140 7.58 -9.33 6.56
C ALA A 140 7.76 -7.82 6.44
N PHE A 141 6.76 -7.12 5.89
CA PHE A 141 6.74 -5.66 5.80
C PHE A 141 6.79 -4.99 7.17
N GLN A 142 6.00 -5.46 8.14
CA GLN A 142 5.98 -4.97 9.51
C GLN A 142 7.35 -5.16 10.18
N GLN A 143 7.94 -6.35 10.05
CA GLN A 143 9.27 -6.65 10.60
C GLN A 143 10.34 -5.71 10.04
N ARG A 144 10.37 -5.51 8.72
CA ARG A 144 11.35 -4.63 8.09
C ARG A 144 11.15 -3.16 8.43
N SER A 145 9.90 -2.73 8.51
CA SER A 145 9.57 -1.33 8.79
C SER A 145 9.63 -0.99 10.27
N SER A 146 9.49 -1.97 11.18
CA SER A 146 9.37 -1.74 12.63
C SER A 146 8.34 -0.64 12.94
N THR A 147 7.25 -0.64 12.19
CA THR A 147 6.24 0.43 12.21
C THR A 147 5.08 0.02 13.11
N ALA A 148 4.54 0.98 13.88
CA ALA A 148 3.32 0.79 14.66
C ALA A 148 2.16 1.43 13.89
N LEU A 149 1.38 0.61 13.19
CA LEU A 149 0.28 1.11 12.36
C LEU A 149 -0.82 1.72 13.24
N LEU A 150 -1.07 3.02 13.07
CA LEU A 150 -2.20 3.71 13.71
C LEU A 150 -3.53 3.34 13.05
N SER A 151 -3.50 3.02 11.75
CA SER A 151 -4.68 2.60 11.02
C SER A 151 -4.39 1.57 9.94
N LEU A 152 -5.18 0.51 9.92
CA LEU A 152 -5.26 -0.44 8.82
C LEU A 152 -6.67 -0.38 8.24
N VAL A 153 -6.75 -0.17 6.93
CA VAL A 153 -7.98 -0.27 6.15
C VAL A 153 -7.84 -1.39 5.14
N PHE A 154 -8.69 -2.41 5.24
CA PHE A 154 -8.65 -3.56 4.34
C PHE A 154 -9.98 -3.68 3.58
N TYR A 155 -9.90 -3.66 2.26
CA TYR A 155 -11.03 -3.81 1.33
C TYR A 155 -10.90 -5.12 0.55
N PRO A 156 -11.43 -6.24 1.08
CA PRO A 156 -11.45 -7.50 0.35
C PRO A 156 -12.49 -7.46 -0.77
N SER A 157 -12.13 -7.96 -1.95
CA SER A 157 -13.10 -8.32 -2.97
C SER A 157 -13.84 -9.58 -2.55
N ILE A 158 -15.14 -9.41 -2.32
CA ILE A 158 -16.02 -10.46 -1.82
C ILE A 158 -16.53 -11.23 -3.04
N THR A 159 -15.88 -12.34 -3.36
CA THR A 159 -16.58 -13.42 -4.05
C THR A 159 -17.35 -14.23 -2.99
N ALA A 160 -18.63 -14.47 -3.24
CA ALA A 160 -19.70 -14.70 -2.25
C ALA A 160 -19.57 -15.89 -1.27
N ASN A 161 -18.44 -16.60 -1.18
CA ASN A 161 -18.31 -17.85 -0.40
C ASN A 161 -17.16 -17.89 0.63
N ARG A 162 -16.48 -16.79 0.96
CA ARG A 162 -15.28 -16.84 1.85
C ARG A 162 -15.21 -15.81 3.00
N GLY A 163 -16.30 -15.15 3.36
CA GLY A 163 -16.30 -14.06 4.37
C GLY A 163 -15.59 -14.41 5.69
N HIS A 164 -15.89 -15.56 6.30
CA HIS A 164 -15.31 -15.95 7.60
C HIS A 164 -13.78 -16.09 7.59
N LYS A 165 -13.19 -16.62 6.52
CA LYS A 165 -11.73 -16.80 6.41
C LYS A 165 -10.99 -15.48 6.27
N VAL A 166 -11.65 -14.46 5.70
CA VAL A 166 -11.06 -13.13 5.54
C VAL A 166 -10.93 -12.46 6.91
N THR A 167 -12.00 -12.47 7.71
CA THR A 167 -12.01 -11.84 9.03
C THR A 167 -10.96 -12.44 9.96
N GLU A 168 -10.84 -13.77 10.02
CA GLU A 168 -9.82 -14.43 10.86
C GLU A 168 -8.39 -14.03 10.48
N LYS A 169 -8.09 -13.88 9.18
CA LYS A 169 -6.76 -13.49 8.70
C LYS A 169 -6.45 -12.02 8.92
N VAL A 170 -7.43 -11.14 8.71
CA VAL A 170 -7.29 -9.71 9.03
C VAL A 170 -7.07 -9.54 10.53
N ILE A 171 -7.80 -10.29 11.36
CA ILE A 171 -7.57 -10.33 12.80
C ILE A 171 -6.15 -10.84 13.10
N ALA A 172 -5.68 -11.90 12.43
CA ALA A 172 -4.32 -12.41 12.65
C ALA A 172 -3.24 -11.35 12.35
N ILE A 173 -3.38 -10.61 11.24
CA ILE A 173 -2.50 -9.47 10.90
C ILE A 173 -2.54 -8.41 12.01
N LEU A 174 -3.73 -8.06 12.50
CA LEU A 174 -3.93 -7.04 13.54
C LEU A 174 -3.43 -7.49 14.91
N LEU A 175 -3.58 -8.76 15.28
CA LEU A 175 -3.10 -9.30 16.55
C LEU A 175 -1.57 -9.40 16.58
N GLN A 176 -0.94 -9.58 15.42
CA GLN A 176 0.52 -9.58 15.32
C GLN A 176 1.12 -8.22 15.68
N GLU A 177 0.45 -7.11 15.34
CA GLU A 177 0.79 -5.75 15.78
C GLU A 177 0.71 -5.60 17.31
N LEU A 178 -0.34 -6.15 17.93
CA LEU A 178 -0.54 -6.09 19.38
C LEU A 178 0.52 -6.88 20.16
N THR A 179 0.93 -8.04 19.64
CA THR A 179 1.89 -8.91 20.31
C THR A 179 3.30 -8.30 20.31
N LEU A 180 3.67 -7.57 19.26
CA LEU A 180 4.95 -6.85 19.18
C LEU A 180 5.01 -5.66 20.16
N ASN A 181 3.87 -5.05 20.48
CA ASN A 181 3.77 -3.93 21.44
C ASN A 181 3.66 -4.38 22.91
N GLY A 182 3.91 -5.66 23.22
CA GLY A 182 3.97 -6.17 24.60
C GLY A 182 2.62 -6.48 25.24
N TYR A 183 1.53 -6.59 24.46
CA TYR A 183 0.27 -7.11 24.97
C TYR A 183 0.30 -8.65 25.04
N PRO A 184 -0.10 -9.27 26.17
CA PRO A 184 -0.04 -10.72 26.33
C PRO A 184 -0.95 -11.43 25.33
N ASN A 185 -0.44 -12.53 24.76
CA ASN A 185 -1.09 -13.40 23.79
C ASN A 185 -2.57 -13.67 24.13
N TYR A 186 -3.48 -13.23 23.26
CA TYR A 186 -4.88 -13.63 23.31
C TYR A 186 -5.01 -15.09 22.89
N HIS A 187 -4.98 -16.01 23.86
CA HIS A 187 -5.40 -17.38 23.63
C HIS A 187 -6.92 -17.42 23.41
N ARG A 188 -7.33 -18.16 22.38
CA ARG A 188 -8.72 -18.43 21.99
C ARG A 188 -9.49 -19.03 23.17
N THR A 189 -10.18 -18.21 23.94
CA THR A 189 -11.26 -18.66 24.84
C THR A 189 -12.58 -18.39 24.14
N GLU A 190 -13.43 -19.41 24.01
CA GLU A 190 -14.78 -19.37 23.42
C GLU A 190 -15.79 -18.52 24.23
N ASN A 191 -15.31 -17.58 25.04
CA ASN A 191 -16.14 -16.73 25.88
C ASN A 191 -16.23 -15.32 25.33
N LYS A 192 -17.46 -14.79 25.33
CA LYS A 192 -17.89 -13.44 24.97
C LYS A 192 -17.26 -12.37 25.86
N GLY A 193 -15.95 -12.17 25.76
CA GLY A 193 -15.19 -11.14 26.44
C GLY A 193 -14.88 -9.98 25.52
N CYS A 194 -15.14 -8.76 25.99
CA CYS A 194 -14.89 -7.51 25.28
C CYS A 194 -13.48 -7.42 24.69
N LEU A 195 -13.40 -7.14 23.38
CA LEU A 195 -12.19 -6.65 22.73
C LEU A 195 -11.76 -5.33 23.40
N PRO A 196 -10.45 -5.05 23.55
CA PRO A 196 -9.98 -3.73 23.92
C PRO A 196 -10.52 -2.69 22.91
N GLN A 197 -10.78 -1.49 23.42
CA GLN A 197 -11.52 -0.40 22.78
C GLN A 197 -11.25 -0.24 21.26
N TRP A 198 -12.29 -0.57 20.49
CA TRP A 198 -12.61 -0.15 19.11
C TRP A 198 -11.80 -0.73 17.93
N ILE A 199 -11.86 -2.05 17.74
CA ILE A 199 -11.84 -2.60 16.37
C ILE A 199 -13.23 -2.34 15.76
N CYS A 200 -13.38 -1.24 15.02
CA CYS A 200 -14.59 -0.97 14.23
C CYS A 200 -14.46 -1.67 12.87
N VAL A 201 -14.95 -2.92 12.80
CA VAL A 201 -15.27 -3.52 11.50
C VAL A 201 -16.55 -2.86 10.99
N GLN A 202 -16.42 -1.80 10.20
CA GLN A 202 -17.58 -1.19 9.54
C GLN A 202 -17.92 -2.03 8.30
N GLY A 203 -18.88 -2.94 8.48
CA GLY A 203 -19.52 -3.65 7.38
C GLY A 203 -20.54 -2.78 6.69
N TYR A 204 -20.08 -1.83 5.87
CA TYR A 204 -20.87 -1.31 4.77
C TYR A 204 -20.26 -1.85 3.49
N ASP A 205 -21.10 -2.40 2.63
CA ASP A 205 -20.71 -2.89 1.31
C ASP A 205 -19.91 -1.79 0.55
N PRO A 206 -18.63 -2.02 0.17
CA PRO A 206 -17.76 -3.15 0.51
C PRO A 206 -16.97 -2.90 1.82
N PHE A 207 -17.03 -3.89 2.72
CA PHE A 207 -16.56 -3.87 4.11
C PHE A 207 -15.19 -3.20 4.27
N ALA A 208 -15.17 -2.02 4.91
CA ALA A 208 -13.95 -1.38 5.36
C ALA A 208 -13.70 -1.80 6.81
N VAL A 209 -12.67 -2.61 7.03
CA VAL A 209 -12.15 -2.80 8.40
C VAL A 209 -11.31 -1.58 8.70
N VAL A 210 -11.81 -0.62 9.50
CA VAL A 210 -11.01 0.53 9.95
C VAL A 210 -10.59 0.27 11.38
N VAL A 211 -9.30 0.05 11.57
CA VAL A 211 -8.72 0.06 12.91
C VAL A 211 -8.12 1.44 13.14
N GLY A 212 -8.40 2.04 14.28
CA GLY A 212 -7.83 3.32 14.72
C GLY A 212 -7.48 3.19 16.20
N TRP A 213 -6.25 3.54 16.55
CA TRP A 213 -5.78 3.60 17.94
C TRP A 213 -5.83 5.03 18.47
#